data_AF-A0A7S1BEE4-F1
#
_entry.id   AF-A0A7S1BEE4-F1
#
_cell.length_a   1.000
_cell.length_b   1.000
_cell.length_c   1.000
_cell.angle_alpha   90.00
_cell.angle_beta   90.00
_cell.angle_gamma   90.00
#
_symmetry.space_group_name_H-M   'P 1'
#
loop_
_entity.id
_entity.type
_entity.pdbx_description
1 polymer ?
#
loop_
_entity_poly.entity_id
_entity_poly.type
_entity_poly.pdbx_seq_one_letter_code
_entity_poly.pdbx_strand_id
1 'polypeptide(L)'
;MPSKKKKNEQQSSKAANKAKAKLVEDKTFGMKNKSKSSKVQAQVRSITNNIMNSGDPKERKRAEMLKQKKSAAKAMRKAADQEREALFGEALMAVSKKTSVKKKGENSAIGRDGGDAASKKTTSRAMKMMYQMDAKELEDKFKDDPDYVPTLEDEIESQRQAKLKALEKSGRKGTPITEESLKAWQERKRRRKAEEAKKLVETELKKKKGGKGLSVLSGRALYSYNKKLFVDDENAEDKNDIAEREKADDGVTDDDVKEAAASIQSDLFLNGDHDDDDLDDLDED
;
A
#
# COMPACT_ATOMS: atom_id res chain seq x y z
N MET A 1 -29.57 -7.07 3.62
CA MET A 1 -30.67 -6.10 3.36
C MET A 1 -30.26 -4.69 3.78
N PRO A 2 -29.81 -3.78 2.89
CA PRO A 2 -29.44 -2.42 3.28
C PRO A 2 -30.42 -1.39 2.69
N SER A 3 -31.51 -1.02 3.39
CA SER A 3 -32.49 -0.10 2.76
C SER A 3 -33.29 0.85 3.65
N LYS A 4 -33.08 0.90 4.98
CA LYS A 4 -33.79 1.86 5.83
C LYS A 4 -33.00 3.15 6.16
N LYS A 5 -31.68 3.08 6.39
CA LYS A 5 -30.85 4.27 6.68
C LYS A 5 -30.66 5.21 5.48
N LYS A 6 -30.35 4.67 4.28
CA LYS A 6 -30.15 5.49 3.06
C LYS A 6 -31.39 6.26 2.59
N LYS A 7 -32.61 5.78 2.87
CA LYS A 7 -33.85 6.47 2.47
C LYS A 7 -34.11 7.75 3.27
N ASN A 8 -33.76 7.77 4.56
CA ASN A 8 -33.94 8.96 5.42
C ASN A 8 -32.99 10.11 5.05
N GLU A 9 -31.75 9.79 4.68
CA GLU A 9 -30.70 10.77 4.33
C GLU A 9 -30.91 11.41 2.93
N GLN A 10 -31.49 10.65 2.00
CA GLN A 10 -31.93 11.16 0.71
C GLN A 10 -33.17 12.07 0.80
N GLN A 11 -34.05 11.84 1.79
CA GLN A 11 -35.22 12.71 2.02
C GLN A 11 -34.83 14.04 2.69
N SER A 12 -33.85 14.04 3.61
CA SER A 12 -33.38 15.26 4.30
C SER A 12 -32.60 16.21 3.38
N SER A 13 -31.71 15.68 2.53
CA SER A 13 -30.97 16.45 1.53
C SER A 13 -31.89 17.10 0.48
N LYS A 14 -32.96 16.41 0.07
CA LYS A 14 -33.99 16.96 -0.84
C LYS A 14 -34.78 18.11 -0.20
N ALA A 15 -35.10 17.99 1.09
CA ALA A 15 -35.77 19.05 1.84
C ALA A 15 -34.89 20.31 1.99
N ALA A 16 -33.60 20.13 2.32
CA ALA A 16 -32.63 21.21 2.43
C ALA A 16 -32.42 21.95 1.09
N ASN A 17 -32.33 21.23 -0.03
CA ASN A 17 -32.22 21.83 -1.35
C ASN A 17 -33.48 22.59 -1.76
N LYS A 18 -34.67 22.09 -1.38
CA LYS A 18 -35.94 22.81 -1.62
C LYS A 18 -36.03 24.11 -0.80
N ALA A 19 -35.54 24.12 0.43
CA ALA A 19 -35.47 25.33 1.25
C ALA A 19 -34.51 26.37 0.67
N LYS A 20 -33.32 25.93 0.23
CA LYS A 20 -32.34 26.79 -0.47
C LYS A 20 -32.91 27.37 -1.77
N ALA A 21 -33.63 26.56 -2.56
CA ALA A 21 -34.27 27.01 -3.80
C ALA A 21 -35.33 28.10 -3.54
N LYS A 22 -36.19 27.94 -2.53
CA LYS A 22 -37.15 28.98 -2.11
C LYS A 22 -36.45 30.29 -1.71
N LEU A 23 -35.35 30.19 -0.98
CA LEU A 23 -34.58 31.35 -0.53
C LEU A 23 -33.88 32.08 -1.70
N VAL A 24 -33.47 31.36 -2.74
CA VAL A 24 -33.02 31.93 -4.01
C VAL A 24 -34.18 32.62 -4.73
N GLU A 25 -35.34 31.98 -4.82
CA GLU A 25 -36.53 32.54 -5.47
C GLU A 25 -37.00 33.84 -4.81
N ASP A 26 -37.00 33.90 -3.47
CA ASP A 26 -37.40 35.09 -2.71
C ASP A 26 -36.42 36.25 -2.90
N LYS A 27 -35.11 36.00 -2.77
CA LYS A 27 -34.08 37.04 -2.91
C LYS A 27 -33.88 37.51 -4.35
N THR A 28 -34.29 36.70 -5.33
CA THR A 28 -34.20 37.06 -6.76
C THR A 28 -35.55 37.50 -7.34
N PHE A 29 -36.64 37.45 -6.57
CA PHE A 29 -38.01 37.67 -7.05
C PHE A 29 -38.19 39.00 -7.80
N GLY A 30 -37.71 40.10 -7.23
CA GLY A 30 -37.82 41.45 -7.82
C GLY A 30 -36.86 41.73 -8.98
N MET A 31 -35.89 40.84 -9.23
CA MET A 31 -34.88 40.99 -10.28
C MET A 31 -35.27 40.30 -11.60
N LYS A 32 -36.32 39.46 -11.56
CA LYS A 32 -36.77 38.65 -12.71
C LYS A 32 -37.28 39.48 -13.90
N ASN A 33 -37.86 40.66 -13.64
CA ASN A 33 -38.33 41.60 -14.68
C ASN A 33 -37.19 42.32 -15.43
N LYS A 34 -35.95 42.24 -14.94
CA LYS A 34 -34.73 42.82 -15.55
C LYS A 34 -33.68 41.75 -15.85
N SER A 35 -34.11 40.49 -15.95
CA SER A 35 -33.28 39.29 -16.16
C SER A 35 -32.46 39.26 -17.45
N LYS A 36 -32.71 40.18 -18.39
CA LYS A 36 -31.92 40.35 -19.63
C LYS A 36 -30.66 41.18 -19.44
N SER A 37 -30.55 41.96 -18.36
CA SER A 37 -29.36 42.75 -18.08
C SER A 37 -28.24 41.85 -17.55
N SER A 38 -27.07 41.88 -18.20
CA SER A 38 -25.88 41.13 -17.78
C SER A 38 -25.52 41.37 -16.30
N LYS A 39 -25.63 42.62 -15.82
CA LYS A 39 -25.36 42.98 -14.42
C LYS A 39 -26.36 42.34 -13.45
N VAL A 40 -27.63 42.29 -13.84
CA VAL A 40 -28.70 41.63 -13.07
C VAL A 40 -28.50 40.11 -13.07
N GLN A 41 -28.11 39.52 -14.19
CA GLN A 41 -27.78 38.09 -14.26
C GLN A 41 -26.58 37.74 -13.38
N ALA A 42 -25.53 38.56 -13.36
CA ALA A 42 -24.37 38.37 -12.49
C ALA A 42 -24.76 38.46 -11.01
N GLN A 43 -25.60 39.43 -10.64
CA GLN A 43 -26.10 39.57 -9.27
C GLN A 43 -26.98 38.38 -8.85
N VAL A 44 -27.85 37.89 -9.73
CA VAL A 44 -28.64 36.66 -9.49
C VAL A 44 -27.72 35.46 -9.31
N ARG A 45 -26.71 35.26 -10.19
CA ARG A 45 -25.72 34.18 -10.05
C ARG A 45 -24.96 34.25 -8.73
N SER A 46 -24.54 35.44 -8.32
CA SER A 46 -23.83 35.66 -7.04
C SER A 46 -24.71 35.33 -5.84
N ILE A 47 -25.95 35.80 -5.81
CA ILE A 47 -26.92 35.50 -4.75
C ILE A 47 -27.20 33.99 -4.69
N THR A 48 -27.42 33.36 -5.84
CA THR A 48 -27.62 31.91 -5.95
C THR A 48 -26.42 31.12 -5.41
N ASN A 49 -25.20 31.47 -5.83
CA ASN A 49 -23.99 30.79 -5.37
C ASN A 49 -23.77 30.96 -3.86
N ASN A 50 -24.02 32.15 -3.31
CA ASN A 50 -23.89 32.39 -1.88
C ASN A 50 -24.88 31.56 -1.04
N ILE A 51 -26.12 31.38 -1.53
CA ILE A 51 -27.14 30.59 -0.84
C ILE A 51 -26.87 29.09 -1.00
N MET A 52 -26.54 28.63 -2.20
CA MET A 52 -26.27 27.22 -2.47
C MET A 52 -25.02 26.72 -1.73
N ASN A 53 -24.00 27.58 -1.66
CA ASN A 53 -22.72 27.28 -1.03
C ASN A 53 -22.67 27.67 0.46
N SER A 54 -23.79 28.14 1.03
CA SER A 54 -23.93 28.32 2.47
C SER A 54 -23.98 26.95 3.17
N GLY A 55 -23.04 26.75 4.10
CA GLY A 55 -22.81 25.50 4.84
C GLY A 55 -21.49 25.57 5.62
N ASP A 56 -21.20 24.56 6.45
CA ASP A 56 -19.95 24.51 7.22
C ASP A 56 -18.74 24.36 6.25
N PRO A 57 -17.77 25.28 6.27
CA PRO A 57 -16.55 25.20 5.45
C PRO A 57 -15.79 23.88 5.59
N LYS A 58 -15.84 23.24 6.77
CA LYS A 58 -15.16 21.95 7.03
C LYS A 58 -15.84 20.80 6.30
N GLU A 59 -17.17 20.78 6.28
CA GLU A 59 -17.94 19.73 5.59
C GLU A 59 -17.75 19.82 4.06
N ARG A 60 -17.70 21.04 3.51
CA ARG A 60 -17.42 21.23 2.09
C ARG A 60 -16.05 20.70 1.68
N LYS A 61 -15.01 20.99 2.49
CA LYS A 61 -13.65 20.49 2.24
C LYS A 61 -13.59 18.97 2.32
N ARG A 62 -14.28 18.35 3.28
CA ARG A 62 -14.39 16.88 3.40
C ARG A 62 -15.12 16.26 2.21
N ALA A 63 -16.24 16.83 1.79
CA ALA A 63 -17.00 16.35 0.64
C ALA A 63 -16.23 16.48 -0.68
N GLU A 64 -15.46 17.56 -0.86
CA GLU A 64 -14.60 17.78 -2.02
C GLU A 64 -13.43 16.78 -2.04
N MET A 65 -12.76 16.58 -0.91
CA MET A 65 -11.72 15.55 -0.77
C MET A 65 -12.25 14.15 -1.06
N LEU A 66 -13.43 13.81 -0.54
CA LEU A 66 -14.05 12.50 -0.80
C LEU A 66 -14.43 12.33 -2.27
N LYS A 67 -14.91 13.38 -2.94
CA LYS A 67 -15.19 13.36 -4.38
C LYS A 67 -13.91 13.19 -5.19
N GLN A 68 -12.83 13.90 -4.83
CA GLN A 68 -11.52 13.78 -5.46
C GLN A 68 -10.93 12.37 -5.27
N LYS A 69 -10.97 11.82 -4.05
CA LYS A 69 -10.57 10.44 -3.76
C LYS A 69 -11.36 9.43 -4.58
N LYS A 70 -12.70 9.56 -4.66
CA LYS A 70 -13.54 8.67 -5.48
C LYS A 70 -13.23 8.77 -6.97
N SER A 71 -12.98 9.96 -7.51
CA SER A 71 -12.56 10.10 -8.91
C SER A 71 -11.17 9.53 -9.15
N ALA A 72 -10.23 9.71 -8.23
CA ALA A 72 -8.88 9.16 -8.30
C ALA A 72 -8.91 7.63 -8.23
N ALA A 73 -9.67 7.05 -7.30
CA ALA A 73 -9.85 5.60 -7.18
C ALA A 73 -10.48 5.00 -8.45
N LYS A 74 -11.49 5.67 -9.05
CA LYS A 74 -12.08 5.23 -10.32
C LYS A 74 -11.08 5.34 -11.48
N ALA A 75 -10.23 6.36 -11.49
CA ALA A 75 -9.17 6.51 -12.49
C ALA A 75 -8.09 5.44 -12.34
N MET A 76 -7.63 5.18 -11.11
CA MET A 76 -6.67 4.11 -10.78
C MET A 76 -7.22 2.74 -11.15
N ARG A 77 -8.48 2.45 -10.79
CA ARG A 77 -9.13 1.18 -11.16
C ARG A 77 -9.24 1.01 -12.67
N LYS A 78 -9.59 2.08 -13.40
CA LYS A 78 -9.65 2.05 -14.87
C LYS A 78 -8.26 1.85 -15.47
N ALA A 79 -7.22 2.47 -14.92
CA ALA A 79 -5.84 2.28 -15.34
C ALA A 79 -5.39 0.83 -15.11
N ALA A 80 -5.64 0.26 -13.93
CA ALA A 80 -5.34 -1.13 -13.62
C ALA A 80 -6.12 -2.13 -14.51
N ASP A 81 -7.39 -1.85 -14.80
CA ASP A 81 -8.17 -2.67 -15.74
C ASP A 81 -7.60 -2.60 -17.18
N GLN A 82 -7.12 -1.44 -17.60
CA GLN A 82 -6.47 -1.24 -18.91
C GLN A 82 -5.10 -1.91 -18.98
N GLU A 83 -4.30 -1.83 -17.92
CA GLU A 83 -3.03 -2.55 -17.80
C GLU A 83 -3.25 -4.06 -17.82
N ARG A 84 -4.24 -4.57 -17.08
CA ARG A 84 -4.63 -5.99 -17.12
C ARG A 84 -5.10 -6.42 -18.51
N GLU A 85 -5.88 -5.59 -19.19
CA GLU A 85 -6.37 -5.90 -20.54
C GLU A 85 -5.26 -5.81 -21.60
N ALA A 86 -4.28 -4.92 -21.45
CA ALA A 86 -3.09 -4.89 -22.29
C ALA A 86 -2.21 -6.13 -22.08
N LEU A 87 -1.99 -6.54 -20.83
CA LEU A 87 -1.15 -7.69 -20.48
C LEU A 87 -1.80 -9.04 -20.80
N PHE A 88 -3.12 -9.17 -20.60
CA PHE A 88 -3.81 -10.47 -20.67
C PHE A 88 -4.88 -10.55 -21.77
N GLY A 89 -5.22 -9.45 -22.45
CA GLY A 89 -6.26 -9.42 -23.49
C GLY A 89 -5.90 -10.29 -24.70
N GLU A 90 -4.64 -10.29 -25.13
CA GLU A 90 -4.16 -11.13 -26.23
C GLU A 90 -4.21 -12.62 -25.87
N ALA A 91 -3.79 -12.98 -24.65
CA ALA A 91 -3.82 -14.35 -24.14
C ALA A 91 -5.26 -14.88 -23.94
N LEU A 92 -6.18 -14.05 -23.43
CA LEU A 92 -7.60 -14.41 -23.27
C LEU A 92 -8.34 -14.53 -24.61
N MET A 93 -8.01 -13.70 -25.61
CA MET A 93 -8.53 -13.80 -26.98
C MET A 93 -8.02 -15.03 -27.73
N ALA A 94 -6.78 -15.47 -27.45
CA ALA A 94 -6.25 -16.72 -27.99
C ALA A 94 -6.95 -17.96 -27.42
N VAL A 95 -7.38 -17.92 -26.16
CA VAL A 95 -8.15 -19.01 -25.52
C VAL A 95 -9.62 -19.00 -25.93
N SER A 96 -10.25 -17.83 -26.09
CA SER A 96 -11.68 -17.73 -26.46
C SER A 96 -11.97 -18.01 -27.94
N LYS A 97 -11.00 -17.83 -28.84
CA LYS A 97 -11.11 -18.28 -30.25
C LYS A 97 -11.12 -19.80 -30.41
N LYS A 98 -10.96 -20.57 -29.33
CA LYS A 98 -11.11 -22.04 -29.32
C LYS A 98 -12.43 -22.49 -28.68
N THR A 99 -13.54 -21.82 -28.99
CA THR A 99 -14.88 -22.38 -28.77
C THR A 99 -15.30 -23.33 -29.90
N SER A 100 -15.10 -24.62 -29.63
CA SER A 100 -15.93 -25.77 -30.01
C SER A 100 -16.36 -25.94 -31.48
N VAL A 101 -15.57 -26.70 -32.24
CA VAL A 101 -16.13 -27.69 -33.18
C VAL A 101 -16.16 -29.03 -32.45
N LYS A 102 -17.34 -29.46 -31.98
CA LYS A 102 -17.56 -30.85 -31.55
C LYS A 102 -17.44 -31.75 -32.78
N LYS A 103 -16.23 -32.22 -33.09
CA LYS A 103 -16.02 -33.36 -33.97
C LYS A 103 -16.04 -34.59 -33.10
N LYS A 104 -17.06 -35.46 -33.26
CA LYS A 104 -16.97 -36.85 -32.78
C LYS A 104 -15.80 -37.47 -33.53
N GLY A 105 -14.67 -37.62 -32.85
CA GLY A 105 -13.52 -38.37 -33.29
C GLY A 105 -12.97 -39.04 -32.06
N GLU A 106 -12.96 -40.37 -32.06
CA GLU A 106 -12.13 -41.14 -31.14
C GLU A 106 -10.69 -40.64 -31.28
N ASN A 107 -10.22 -39.90 -30.29
CA ASN A 107 -8.81 -39.66 -30.11
C ASN A 107 -8.48 -40.24 -28.75
N SER A 108 -7.86 -41.42 -28.77
CA SER A 108 -7.16 -41.96 -27.63
C SER A 108 -6.26 -40.87 -27.06
N ALA A 109 -6.37 -40.65 -25.74
CA ALA A 109 -5.50 -39.76 -25.01
C ALA A 109 -4.10 -40.38 -24.94
N ILE A 110 -3.32 -40.23 -26.02
CA ILE A 110 -1.87 -40.22 -25.92
C ILE A 110 -1.53 -38.84 -25.33
N GLY A 111 -1.19 -38.85 -24.05
CA GLY A 111 -0.62 -37.69 -23.39
C GLY A 111 0.61 -37.21 -24.16
N ARG A 112 1.00 -35.95 -23.95
CA ARG A 112 2.14 -35.30 -24.61
C ARG A 112 3.49 -35.98 -24.35
N ASP A 113 3.51 -37.02 -23.51
CA ASP A 113 4.67 -37.83 -23.13
C ASP A 113 4.52 -39.32 -23.53
N GLY A 114 3.43 -39.71 -24.22
CA GLY A 114 3.09 -41.11 -24.51
C GLY A 114 3.86 -41.78 -25.66
N GLY A 115 4.83 -41.10 -26.26
CA GLY A 115 5.58 -41.59 -27.43
C GLY A 115 7.10 -41.51 -27.33
N ASP A 116 7.67 -40.95 -26.26
CA ASP A 116 9.09 -40.56 -26.24
C ASP A 116 9.93 -41.33 -25.20
N ALA A 117 9.52 -42.56 -24.88
CA ALA A 117 10.25 -43.41 -23.94
C ALA A 117 11.42 -44.19 -24.57
N ALA A 118 11.59 -44.18 -25.91
CA ALA A 118 12.56 -45.05 -26.59
C ALA A 118 13.70 -44.34 -27.35
N SER A 119 13.73 -43.00 -27.40
CA SER A 119 14.78 -42.26 -28.13
C SER A 119 15.19 -40.97 -27.41
N LYS A 120 15.65 -41.08 -26.16
CA LYS A 120 16.46 -40.01 -25.56
C LYS A 120 17.84 -39.99 -26.22
N LYS A 121 17.91 -39.47 -27.45
CA LYS A 121 19.17 -38.95 -27.99
C LYS A 121 19.57 -37.81 -27.06
N THR A 122 20.64 -38.03 -26.31
CA THR A 122 21.29 -37.03 -25.47
C THR A 122 21.51 -35.77 -26.31
N THR A 123 20.71 -34.73 -26.08
CA THR A 123 20.91 -33.42 -26.68
C THR A 123 22.33 -33.02 -26.31
N SER A 124 23.21 -32.92 -27.30
CA SER A 124 24.63 -32.66 -27.04
C SER A 124 24.74 -31.38 -26.20
N ARG A 125 25.73 -31.33 -25.30
CA ARG A 125 25.94 -30.16 -24.43
C ARG A 125 25.96 -28.85 -25.24
N ALA A 126 26.47 -28.89 -26.48
CA ALA A 126 26.45 -27.77 -27.42
C ALA A 126 25.03 -27.34 -27.82
N MET A 127 24.13 -28.28 -28.13
CA MET A 127 22.75 -27.98 -28.51
C MET A 127 21.95 -27.44 -27.31
N LYS A 128 22.20 -27.97 -26.11
CA LYS A 128 21.63 -27.43 -24.87
C LYS A 128 22.10 -25.99 -24.59
N MET A 129 23.36 -25.66 -24.87
CA MET A 129 23.89 -24.29 -24.73
C MET A 129 23.34 -23.35 -25.81
N MET A 130 23.13 -23.83 -27.04
CA MET A 130 22.48 -23.07 -28.11
C MET A 130 21.04 -22.69 -27.72
N TYR A 131 20.24 -23.63 -27.23
CA TYR A 131 18.89 -23.32 -26.76
C TYR A 131 18.85 -22.36 -25.56
N GLN A 132 19.87 -22.41 -24.69
CA GLN A 132 19.98 -21.46 -23.58
C GLN A 132 20.41 -20.05 -24.04
N MET A 133 21.24 -19.96 -25.07
CA MET A 133 21.59 -18.69 -25.73
C MET A 133 20.36 -18.10 -26.43
N ASP A 134 19.65 -18.90 -27.23
CA ASP A 134 18.42 -18.49 -27.91
C ASP A 134 17.33 -18.04 -26.92
N ALA A 135 17.19 -18.73 -25.78
CA ALA A 135 16.25 -18.34 -24.73
C ALA A 135 16.62 -16.99 -24.10
N LYS A 136 17.91 -16.76 -23.85
CA LYS A 136 18.39 -15.49 -23.30
C LYS A 136 18.24 -14.35 -24.30
N GLU A 137 18.52 -14.60 -25.58
CA GLU A 137 18.30 -13.62 -26.65
C GLU A 137 16.81 -13.29 -26.85
N LEU A 138 15.91 -14.25 -26.63
CA LEU A 138 14.47 -14.00 -26.65
C LEU A 138 14.04 -13.15 -25.45
N GLU A 139 14.60 -13.40 -24.27
CA GLU A 139 14.34 -12.62 -23.06
C GLU A 139 14.87 -11.19 -23.18
N ASP A 140 16.05 -11.00 -23.78
CA ASP A 140 16.61 -9.68 -24.07
C ASP A 140 15.75 -8.94 -25.10
N LYS A 141 15.22 -9.62 -26.11
CA LYS A 141 14.24 -9.03 -27.05
C LYS A 141 12.93 -8.64 -26.38
N PHE A 142 12.46 -9.43 -25.42
CA PHE A 142 11.27 -9.11 -24.64
C PHE A 142 11.49 -7.90 -23.72
N LYS A 143 12.74 -7.67 -23.28
CA LYS A 143 13.16 -6.47 -22.53
C LYS A 143 13.27 -5.22 -23.40
N ASP A 144 13.50 -5.39 -24.71
CA ASP A 144 13.57 -4.31 -25.70
C ASP A 144 12.19 -3.86 -26.19
N ASP A 145 11.12 -4.61 -25.89
CA ASP A 145 9.76 -4.23 -26.25
C ASP A 145 9.35 -2.93 -25.51
N PRO A 146 8.75 -1.94 -26.21
CA PRO A 146 8.42 -0.64 -25.63
C PRO A 146 7.37 -0.71 -24.51
N ASP A 147 6.66 -1.83 -24.39
CA ASP A 147 5.68 -2.13 -23.35
C ASP A 147 6.24 -3.02 -22.23
N TYR A 148 7.54 -3.32 -22.22
CA TYR A 148 8.19 -4.06 -21.14
C TYR A 148 8.13 -3.27 -19.84
N VAL A 149 7.46 -3.84 -18.83
CA VAL A 149 7.44 -3.32 -17.47
C VAL A 149 8.53 -4.04 -16.68
N PRO A 150 9.62 -3.37 -16.27
CA PRO A 150 10.66 -3.98 -15.48
C PRO A 150 10.10 -4.56 -14.18
N THR A 151 10.47 -5.80 -13.90
CA THR A 151 10.13 -6.43 -12.62
C THR A 151 11.00 -5.84 -11.50
N LEU A 152 10.57 -6.04 -10.26
CA LEU A 152 11.38 -5.66 -9.10
C LEU A 152 12.74 -6.37 -9.11
N GLU A 153 12.76 -7.63 -9.57
CA GLU A 153 13.95 -8.44 -9.73
C GLU A 153 14.92 -7.84 -10.76
N ASP A 154 14.40 -7.34 -11.90
CA ASP A 154 15.21 -6.65 -12.91
C ASP A 154 15.81 -5.35 -12.36
N GLU A 155 15.02 -4.58 -11.61
CA GLU A 155 15.51 -3.36 -10.99
C GLU A 155 16.64 -3.69 -10.01
N ILE A 156 16.44 -4.68 -9.15
CA ILE A 156 17.46 -5.12 -8.18
C ILE A 156 18.74 -5.58 -8.89
N GLU A 157 18.63 -6.37 -9.95
CA GLU A 157 19.80 -6.87 -10.68
C GLU A 157 20.50 -5.75 -11.46
N SER A 158 19.75 -4.81 -12.05
CA SER A 158 20.33 -3.62 -12.69
C SER A 158 21.12 -2.75 -11.70
N GLN A 159 20.57 -2.54 -10.50
CA GLN A 159 21.22 -1.80 -9.42
C GLN A 159 22.48 -2.54 -8.93
N ARG A 160 22.42 -3.86 -8.82
CA ARG A 160 23.57 -4.70 -8.46
C ARG A 160 24.68 -4.58 -9.50
N GLN A 161 24.38 -4.72 -10.77
CA GLN A 161 25.35 -4.58 -11.86
C GLN A 161 25.97 -3.18 -11.90
N ALA A 162 25.16 -2.13 -11.71
CA ALA A 162 25.66 -0.76 -11.64
C ALA A 162 26.66 -0.57 -10.48
N LYS A 163 26.36 -1.12 -9.30
CA LYS A 163 27.26 -1.10 -8.14
C LYS A 163 28.55 -1.90 -8.38
N LEU A 164 28.45 -3.06 -9.02
CA LEU A 164 29.63 -3.85 -9.40
C LEU A 164 30.52 -3.11 -10.39
N LYS A 165 29.95 -2.52 -11.46
CA LYS A 165 30.68 -1.67 -12.41
C LYS A 165 31.33 -0.48 -11.72
N ALA A 166 30.65 0.15 -10.76
CA ALA A 166 31.21 1.24 -9.96
C ALA A 166 32.38 0.78 -9.08
N LEU A 167 32.28 -0.40 -8.46
CA LEU A 167 33.34 -1.02 -7.68
C LEU A 167 34.56 -1.35 -8.57
N GLU A 168 34.33 -2.00 -9.72
CA GLU A 168 35.36 -2.29 -10.72
C GLU A 168 36.06 -1.01 -11.19
N LYS A 169 35.30 0.03 -11.54
CA LYS A 169 35.83 1.34 -11.92
C LYS A 169 36.65 2.00 -10.81
N SER A 170 36.25 1.82 -9.55
CA SER A 170 36.96 2.35 -8.39
C SER A 170 38.20 1.54 -8.01
N GLY A 171 38.40 0.35 -8.60
CA GLY A 171 39.47 -0.58 -8.26
C GLY A 171 39.39 -1.15 -6.84
N ARG A 172 38.29 -0.91 -6.11
CA ARG A 172 38.06 -1.38 -4.75
C ARG A 172 37.27 -2.68 -4.78
N LYS A 173 37.71 -3.66 -3.97
CA LYS A 173 36.94 -4.87 -3.71
C LYS A 173 35.81 -4.57 -2.71
N GLY A 174 34.68 -5.26 -2.85
CA GLY A 174 33.57 -5.15 -1.90
C GLY A 174 33.98 -5.56 -0.49
N THR A 175 33.32 -5.00 0.53
CA THR A 175 33.54 -5.40 1.92
C THR A 175 32.97 -6.81 2.13
N PRO A 176 33.77 -7.80 2.55
CA PRO A 176 33.24 -9.12 2.84
C PRO A 176 32.27 -9.07 4.02
N ILE A 177 31.23 -9.89 3.98
CA ILE A 177 30.24 -10.01 5.04
C ILE A 177 30.82 -10.95 6.10
N THR A 178 31.57 -10.39 7.05
CA THR A 178 32.05 -11.06 8.26
C THR A 178 31.20 -10.59 9.44
N GLU A 179 31.21 -11.32 10.55
CA GLU A 179 30.45 -10.90 11.73
C GLU A 179 30.87 -9.51 12.23
N GLU A 180 32.17 -9.21 12.19
CA GLU A 180 32.70 -7.90 12.58
C GLU A 180 32.23 -6.80 11.62
N SER A 181 32.26 -7.04 10.31
CA SER A 181 31.82 -6.05 9.32
C SER A 181 30.31 -5.82 9.37
N LEU A 182 29.54 -6.87 9.64
CA LEU A 182 28.10 -6.82 9.84
C LEU A 182 27.74 -6.07 11.13
N LYS A 183 28.39 -6.36 12.26
CA LYS A 183 28.19 -5.62 13.53
C LYS A 183 28.52 -4.14 13.37
N ALA A 184 29.63 -3.81 12.70
CA ALA A 184 29.99 -2.43 12.40
C ALA A 184 28.97 -1.74 11.47
N TRP A 185 28.38 -2.47 10.52
CA TRP A 185 27.30 -1.96 9.67
C TRP A 185 26.01 -1.75 10.45
N GLN A 186 25.61 -2.70 11.30
CA GLN A 186 24.43 -2.59 12.16
C GLN A 186 24.54 -1.41 13.13
N GLU A 187 25.71 -1.24 13.77
CA GLU A 187 25.98 -0.10 14.65
C GLU A 187 25.91 1.20 13.86
N ARG A 188 26.50 1.26 12.65
CA ARG A 188 26.42 2.43 11.78
C ARG A 188 24.97 2.76 11.38
N LYS A 189 24.16 1.76 11.07
CA LYS A 189 22.73 1.92 10.75
C LYS A 189 21.94 2.40 11.97
N ARG A 190 22.18 1.82 13.15
CA ARG A 190 21.57 2.23 14.42
C ARG A 190 21.95 3.66 14.78
N ARG A 191 23.21 4.03 14.62
CA ARG A 191 23.71 5.39 14.82
C ARG A 191 23.05 6.38 13.86
N ARG A 192 22.94 6.04 12.57
CA ARG A 192 22.27 6.88 11.57
C ARG A 192 20.80 7.12 11.94
N LYS A 193 20.06 6.05 12.29
CA LYS A 193 18.65 6.15 12.74
C LYS A 193 18.52 6.99 14.01
N ALA A 194 19.43 6.83 14.97
CA ALA A 194 19.46 7.63 16.19
C ALA A 194 19.78 9.12 15.91
N GLU A 195 20.69 9.43 14.99
CA GLU A 195 21.00 10.81 14.58
C GLU A 195 19.83 11.47 13.83
N GLU A 196 19.16 10.74 12.95
CA GLU A 196 17.95 11.20 12.26
C GLU A 196 16.82 11.50 13.26
N ALA A 197 16.59 10.58 14.21
CA ALA A 197 15.64 10.76 15.30
C ALA A 197 15.99 11.99 16.17
N LYS A 198 17.28 12.16 16.52
CA LYS A 198 17.77 13.34 17.25
C LYS A 198 17.53 14.64 16.49
N LYS A 199 17.81 14.67 15.19
CA LYS A 199 17.58 15.84 14.34
C LYS A 199 16.09 16.16 14.25
N LEU A 200 15.23 15.16 14.12
CA LEU A 200 13.78 15.34 14.10
C LEU A 200 13.27 15.92 15.43
N VAL A 201 13.74 15.40 16.57
CA VAL A 201 13.42 16.00 17.89
C VAL A 201 13.90 17.45 17.94
N GLU A 202 15.13 17.74 17.50
CA GLU A 202 15.70 19.09 17.55
C GLU A 202 14.94 20.08 16.65
N THR A 203 14.54 19.68 15.44
CA THR A 203 13.74 20.54 14.56
C THR A 203 12.34 20.78 15.13
N GLU A 204 11.71 19.78 15.73
CA GLU A 204 10.40 19.92 16.37
C GLU A 204 10.48 20.76 17.66
N LEU A 205 11.55 20.62 18.46
CA LEU A 205 11.80 21.46 19.64
C LEU A 205 12.07 22.92 19.27
N LYS A 206 12.71 23.17 18.12
CA LYS A 206 12.92 24.54 17.60
C LYS A 206 11.62 25.22 17.17
N LYS A 207 10.53 24.48 16.93
CA LYS A 207 9.21 25.06 16.63
C LYS A 207 8.59 25.61 17.92
N LYS A 208 8.66 26.93 18.10
CA LYS A 208 8.24 27.70 19.29
C LYS A 208 6.74 27.62 19.68
N LYS A 209 5.92 26.75 19.08
CA LYS A 209 4.47 26.71 19.35
C LYS A 209 3.97 25.29 19.58
N GLY A 210 4.05 24.86 20.84
CA GLY A 210 3.19 23.82 21.41
C GLY A 210 3.80 22.43 21.53
N GLY A 211 4.69 22.24 22.51
CA GLY A 211 4.76 21.08 23.44
C GLY A 211 4.87 19.63 22.92
N LYS A 212 4.76 19.38 21.62
CA LYS A 212 4.71 18.02 21.04
C LYS A 212 6.04 17.57 20.44
N GLY A 213 7.15 18.25 20.76
CA GLY A 213 8.45 17.97 20.14
C GLY A 213 8.96 16.55 20.33
N LEU A 214 8.57 15.92 21.44
CA LEU A 214 8.93 14.54 21.76
C LEU A 214 7.91 13.51 21.23
N SER A 215 6.67 13.93 20.95
CA SER A 215 5.58 13.08 20.42
C SER A 215 5.76 12.69 18.95
N VAL A 216 6.73 13.28 18.25
CA VAL A 216 7.00 13.00 16.84
C VAL A 216 7.82 11.72 16.65
N LEU A 217 8.49 11.26 17.70
CA LEU A 217 9.19 9.98 17.69
C LEU A 217 8.26 8.86 18.14
N SER A 218 8.34 7.70 17.49
CA SER A 218 7.71 6.48 18.00
C SER A 218 8.25 6.12 19.39
N GLY A 219 7.45 5.45 20.22
CA GLY A 219 7.84 5.12 21.60
C GLY A 219 9.19 4.39 21.70
N ARG A 220 9.49 3.48 20.75
CA ARG A 220 10.77 2.78 20.65
C ARG A 220 11.96 3.69 20.30
N ALA A 221 11.75 4.67 19.42
CA ALA A 221 12.75 5.70 19.13
C ALA A 221 12.98 6.60 20.35
N LEU A 222 11.93 6.91 21.09
CA LEU A 222 11.99 7.66 22.34
C LEU A 222 12.81 6.93 23.41
N TYR A 223 12.56 5.64 23.60
CA TYR A 223 13.29 4.78 24.54
C TYR A 223 14.78 4.70 24.21
N SER A 224 15.12 4.64 22.92
CA SER A 224 16.51 4.67 22.46
C SER A 224 17.17 6.04 22.65
N TYR A 225 16.40 7.13 22.56
CA TYR A 225 16.89 8.50 22.74
C TYR A 225 17.08 8.85 24.23
N ASN A 226 16.09 8.55 25.06
CA ASN A 226 16.13 8.78 26.50
C ASN A 226 15.44 7.63 27.26
N LYS A 227 16.21 6.57 27.54
CA LYS A 227 15.74 5.41 28.32
C LYS A 227 15.19 5.79 29.70
N LYS A 228 15.74 6.84 30.32
CA LYS A 228 15.33 7.30 31.66
C LYS A 228 13.94 7.93 31.69
N LEU A 229 13.34 8.23 30.53
CA LEU A 229 11.95 8.68 30.46
C LEU A 229 10.96 7.53 30.65
N PHE A 230 11.41 6.30 30.47
CA PHE A 230 10.65 5.07 30.65
C PHE A 230 11.11 4.41 31.95
N VAL A 231 10.66 4.98 33.06
CA VAL A 231 10.71 4.31 34.35
C VAL A 231 9.32 3.74 34.55
N ASP A 232 9.22 2.43 34.76
CA ASP A 232 7.97 1.82 35.20
C ASP A 232 7.68 2.42 36.58
N ASP A 233 6.70 3.33 36.64
CA ASP A 233 6.27 3.91 37.91
C ASP A 233 5.72 2.76 38.77
N GLU A 234 6.07 2.69 40.06
CA GLU A 234 5.63 1.60 40.95
C GLU A 234 4.09 1.54 41.11
N ASN A 235 3.37 2.51 40.55
CA ASN A 235 1.91 2.61 40.51
C ASN A 235 1.34 2.57 39.08
N ALA A 236 2.14 2.22 38.05
CA ALA A 236 1.65 1.98 36.69
C ALA A 236 0.89 0.65 36.58
N GLU A 237 1.10 -0.25 37.53
CA GLU A 237 0.25 -1.40 37.80
C GLU A 237 -0.57 -1.12 39.07
N ASP A 238 -1.86 -0.82 38.94
CA ASP A 238 -2.76 -1.05 40.07
C ASP A 238 -2.78 -2.56 40.29
N LYS A 239 -2.18 -3.02 41.38
CA LYS A 239 -2.18 -4.45 41.77
C LYS A 239 -3.61 -5.03 41.81
N ASN A 240 -4.63 -4.19 41.94
CA ASN A 240 -6.03 -4.63 41.86
C ASN A 240 -6.48 -4.99 40.43
N ASP A 241 -6.00 -4.29 39.40
CA ASP A 241 -6.34 -4.57 38.00
C ASP A 241 -5.69 -5.87 37.51
N ILE A 242 -4.51 -6.22 38.03
CA ILE A 242 -3.86 -7.51 37.79
C ILE A 242 -4.57 -8.60 38.58
N ALA A 243 -4.86 -8.39 39.86
CA ALA A 243 -5.54 -9.39 40.70
C ALA A 243 -6.97 -9.71 40.23
N GLU A 244 -7.68 -8.78 39.60
CA GLU A 244 -8.99 -9.07 39.01
C GLU A 244 -8.88 -9.85 37.68
N ARG A 245 -7.78 -9.67 36.94
CA ARG A 245 -7.46 -10.47 35.73
C ARG A 245 -6.92 -11.85 36.07
N GLU A 246 -6.06 -11.97 37.07
CA GLU A 246 -5.53 -13.25 37.59
C GLU A 246 -6.63 -14.09 38.24
N LYS A 247 -7.61 -13.47 38.92
CA LYS A 247 -8.78 -14.20 39.44
C LYS A 247 -9.73 -14.73 38.37
N ALA A 248 -9.58 -14.29 37.11
CA ALA A 248 -10.36 -14.80 35.99
C ALA A 248 -9.65 -15.92 35.21
N ASP A 249 -8.37 -16.17 35.47
CA ASP A 249 -7.52 -17.16 34.78
C ASP A 249 -6.80 -18.07 35.80
N ASP A 250 -7.56 -18.64 36.74
CA ASP A 250 -7.07 -19.61 37.72
C ASP A 250 -6.87 -20.99 37.09
N GLY A 251 -5.86 -21.12 36.22
CA GLY A 251 -5.55 -22.41 35.60
C GLY A 251 -4.20 -22.53 34.90
N VAL A 252 -3.43 -21.45 34.75
CA VAL A 252 -2.11 -21.50 34.11
C VAL A 252 -1.07 -21.03 35.11
N THR A 253 -0.23 -21.94 35.59
CA THR A 253 0.86 -21.58 36.49
C THR A 253 2.06 -21.07 35.69
N ASP A 254 2.91 -20.24 36.30
CA ASP A 254 4.13 -19.73 35.67
C ASP A 254 5.08 -20.84 35.16
N ASP A 255 4.99 -22.04 35.72
CA ASP A 255 5.74 -23.21 35.26
C ASP A 255 5.16 -23.79 33.96
N ASP A 256 3.83 -23.78 33.77
CA ASP A 256 3.17 -24.20 32.52
C ASP A 256 3.52 -23.24 31.36
N VAL A 257 3.62 -21.93 31.64
CA VAL A 257 4.03 -20.92 30.66
C VAL A 257 5.50 -21.10 30.27
N LYS A 258 6.39 -21.41 31.22
CA LYS A 258 7.81 -21.69 30.94
C LYS A 258 8.00 -22.97 30.15
N GLU A 259 7.24 -24.03 30.45
CA GLU A 259 7.29 -25.28 29.70
C GLU A 259 6.75 -25.09 28.28
N ALA A 260 5.65 -24.35 28.11
CA ALA A 260 5.14 -23.97 26.79
C ALA A 260 6.15 -23.12 26.00
N ALA A 261 6.77 -22.11 26.63
CA ALA A 261 7.79 -21.27 26.00
C ALA A 261 9.05 -22.06 25.60
N ALA A 262 9.44 -23.07 26.39
CA ALA A 262 10.55 -23.96 26.07
C ALA A 262 10.20 -24.96 24.95
N SER A 263 8.94 -25.34 24.82
CA SER A 263 8.45 -26.24 23.77
C SER A 263 8.17 -25.54 22.43
N ILE A 264 8.08 -24.20 22.40
CA ILE A 264 7.97 -23.45 21.15
C ILE A 264 9.35 -23.45 20.47
N GLN A 265 9.42 -24.08 19.30
CA GLN A 265 10.63 -24.10 18.49
C GLN A 265 11.05 -22.68 18.13
N SER A 266 12.24 -22.25 18.57
CA SER A 266 12.81 -20.94 18.24
C SER A 266 13.04 -20.71 16.74
N ASP A 267 12.96 -21.79 15.94
CA ASP A 267 13.02 -21.77 14.47
C ASP A 267 11.67 -21.42 13.82
N LEU A 268 10.56 -21.47 14.58
CA LEU A 268 9.24 -21.03 14.14
C LEU A 268 9.10 -19.50 14.23
N PHE A 269 9.88 -18.87 15.12
CA PHE A 269 10.06 -17.43 15.13
C PHE A 269 11.13 -17.07 14.09
N LEU A 270 10.71 -16.44 13.00
CA LEU A 270 11.63 -15.71 12.14
C LEU A 270 12.32 -14.65 13.02
N ASN A 271 13.57 -14.87 13.42
CA ASN A 271 14.43 -13.86 14.05
C ASN A 271 14.87 -12.81 13.02
N GLY A 272 13.91 -12.31 12.23
CA GLY A 272 14.03 -11.25 11.26
C GLY A 272 12.93 -10.26 11.53
N ASP A 273 13.33 -9.05 11.86
CA ASP A 273 12.62 -7.77 11.82
C ASP A 273 11.83 -7.67 10.48
N HIS A 274 10.70 -8.36 10.39
CA HIS A 274 9.73 -8.20 9.32
C HIS A 274 8.85 -7.05 9.77
N ASP A 275 9.24 -5.85 9.35
CA ASP A 275 8.44 -4.64 9.46
C ASP A 275 7.10 -4.88 8.71
N ASP A 276 6.10 -5.42 9.41
CA ASP A 276 4.69 -5.51 8.98
C ASP A 276 3.99 -4.13 9.06
N ASP A 277 4.71 -3.06 8.72
CA ASP A 277 4.17 -1.69 8.69
C ASP A 277 3.50 -1.34 7.33
N ASP A 278 3.44 -2.29 6.38
CA ASP A 278 2.81 -2.11 5.06
C ASP A 278 1.38 -2.72 4.96
N LEU A 279 0.77 -3.14 6.08
CA LEU A 279 -0.59 -3.72 6.11
C LEU A 279 -1.72 -2.74 6.39
N ASP A 280 -1.43 -1.46 6.66
CA ASP A 280 -2.44 -0.46 7.05
C ASP A 280 -3.16 0.21 5.85
N ASP A 281 -2.93 -0.25 4.61
CA ASP A 281 -3.62 0.25 3.40
C ASP A 281 -4.57 -0.79 2.77
N LEU A 282 -4.89 -1.88 3.48
CA LEU A 282 -5.86 -2.89 3.09
C LEU A 282 -6.94 -3.06 4.16
N ASP A 283 -7.82 -2.06 4.27
CA ASP A 283 -9.29 -2.22 4.36
C ASP A 283 -9.94 -0.95 4.93
N GLU A 284 -10.46 -0.08 4.05
CA GLU A 284 -11.67 0.69 4.37
C GLU A 284 -12.30 1.27 3.07
N ASP A 285 -13.33 0.56 2.59
CA ASP A 285 -14.48 0.96 1.74
C ASP A 285 -14.46 2.27 0.89
#